data_AF-A0A535C602-F1
#
_entry.id   AF-A0A535C602-F1
#
_cell.length_a   1.000
_cell.length_b   1.000
_cell.length_c   1.000
_cell.angle_alpha   90.00
_cell.angle_beta   90.00
_cell.angle_gamma   90.00
#
_symmetry.space_group_name_H-M   'P 1'
#
loop_
_entity.id
_entity.type
_entity.pdbx_description
1 polymer ?
#
loop_
_entity_poly.entity_id
_entity_poly.type
_entity_poly.pdbx_seq_one_letter_code
_entity_poly.pdbx_strand_id
1 'polypeptide(L)'
;MKKPTFVSMKMLPTFYATFGRAGETDDHLDDVRAGRLSDLARRVVEYLAHRGETQKKRMRADLGIESKEGRGDLERAIEELQRLMYVARVKAVGERSDDYNYTYDLFVRRYPETVRAAERLGSADASAAVLRRLIELAGGVSAKQVQRLFDWDDERSARTIAQLEAKRAAVRVDDLLVLPELAR
;
A
#
# COMPACT_ATOMS: atom_id res chain seq x y z
N MET A 1 -6.87 -14.02 1.99
CA MET A 1 -5.54 -13.37 2.04
C MET A 1 -5.25 -12.70 0.70
N LYS A 2 -4.96 -11.40 0.71
CA LYS A 2 -4.32 -10.74 -0.44
C LYS A 2 -2.84 -11.13 -0.46
N LYS A 3 -2.32 -11.50 -1.62
CA LYS A 3 -0.92 -11.96 -1.74
C LYS A 3 0.01 -10.76 -1.82
N PRO A 4 1.18 -10.78 -1.15
CA PRO A 4 2.26 -9.83 -1.40
C PRO A 4 2.56 -9.77 -2.90
N THR A 5 2.63 -8.56 -3.45
CA THR A 5 2.81 -8.34 -4.90
C THR A 5 3.91 -7.32 -5.12
N PHE A 6 4.67 -7.47 -6.20
CA PHE A 6 5.67 -6.49 -6.60
C PHE A 6 5.01 -5.25 -7.21
N VAL A 7 5.58 -4.08 -6.94
CA VAL A 7 5.15 -2.81 -7.53
C VAL A 7 6.28 -2.28 -8.41
N SER A 8 5.93 -1.83 -9.61
CA SER A 8 6.90 -1.15 -10.49
C SER A 8 7.43 0.12 -9.83
N MET A 9 8.75 0.30 -9.80
CA MET A 9 9.37 1.50 -9.23
C MET A 9 8.89 2.80 -9.89
N LYS A 10 8.54 2.74 -11.19
CA LYS A 10 7.98 3.89 -11.93
C LYS A 10 6.59 4.29 -11.41
N MET A 11 5.78 3.30 -10.98
CA MET A 11 4.43 3.52 -10.47
C MET A 11 4.38 3.72 -8.96
N LEU A 12 5.49 3.49 -8.26
CA LEU A 12 5.54 3.51 -6.81
C LEU A 12 5.09 4.86 -6.19
N PRO A 13 5.45 6.04 -6.75
CA PRO A 13 4.93 7.32 -6.26
C PRO A 13 3.41 7.42 -6.40
N THR A 14 2.87 6.97 -7.54
CA THR A 14 1.43 6.95 -7.79
C THR A 14 0.69 6.06 -6.81
N PHE A 15 1.22 4.86 -6.51
CA PHE A 15 0.64 3.99 -5.49
C PHE A 15 0.65 4.63 -4.10
N TYR A 16 1.77 5.25 -3.70
CA TYR A 16 1.85 5.94 -2.41
C TYR A 16 0.84 7.08 -2.31
N ALA A 17 0.71 7.89 -3.35
CA ALA A 17 -0.23 9.01 -3.40
C ALA A 17 -1.69 8.58 -3.24
N THR A 18 -2.07 7.33 -3.58
CA THR A 18 -3.44 6.84 -3.39
C THR A 18 -3.90 6.82 -1.92
N PHE A 19 -2.96 6.86 -0.97
CA PHE A 19 -3.29 6.94 0.45
C PHE A 19 -3.52 8.37 0.94
N GLY A 20 -3.21 9.39 0.13
CA GLY A 20 -3.42 10.80 0.48
C GLY A 20 -2.60 11.30 1.68
N ARG A 21 -1.50 10.62 2.01
CA ARG A 21 -0.59 10.97 3.11
C ARG A 21 0.52 11.88 2.63
N ALA A 22 0.93 12.81 3.50
CA ALA A 22 2.03 13.74 3.24
C ALA A 22 3.40 13.09 3.48
N GLY A 23 3.46 11.97 4.21
CA GLY A 23 4.70 11.33 4.64
C GLY A 23 5.26 11.95 5.92
N GLU A 24 4.39 12.56 6.72
CA GLU A 24 4.74 13.18 7.98
C GLU A 24 4.93 12.13 9.08
N THR A 25 5.64 12.52 10.15
CA THR A 25 6.01 11.59 11.23
C THR A 25 4.80 11.06 11.99
N ASP A 26 3.69 11.79 12.00
CA ASP A 26 2.47 11.52 12.76
C ASP A 26 1.27 11.12 11.89
N ASP A 27 1.41 10.98 10.57
CA ASP A 27 0.36 10.46 9.65
C ASP A 27 -0.32 9.18 10.20
N HIS A 28 0.49 8.31 10.81
CA HIS A 28 0.03 7.05 11.40
C HIS A 28 -0.96 7.25 12.58
N LEU A 29 -0.87 8.36 13.31
CA LEU A 29 -1.79 8.67 14.41
C LEU A 29 -3.18 9.02 13.89
N ASP A 30 -3.26 9.70 12.75
CA ASP A 30 -4.55 10.01 12.10
C ASP A 30 -5.22 8.74 11.56
N ASP A 31 -4.45 7.81 11.00
CA ASP A 31 -4.97 6.51 10.59
C ASP A 31 -5.45 5.65 11.77
N VAL A 32 -4.82 5.75 12.93
CA VAL A 32 -5.30 5.10 14.17
C VAL A 32 -6.62 5.74 14.62
N ARG A 33 -6.69 7.08 14.69
CA ARG A 33 -7.92 7.81 15.08
C ARG A 33 -9.09 7.47 14.15
N ALA A 34 -8.81 7.27 12.87
CA ALA A 34 -9.80 6.89 11.87
C ALA A 34 -10.10 5.38 11.80
N GLY A 35 -9.50 4.55 12.67
CA GLY A 35 -9.70 3.10 12.69
C GLY A 35 -9.11 2.35 11.49
N ARG A 36 -8.21 2.99 10.73
CA ARG A 36 -7.55 2.41 9.54
C ARG A 36 -6.25 1.69 9.88
N LEU A 37 -5.70 1.92 11.08
CA LEU A 37 -4.45 1.33 11.56
C LEU A 37 -4.64 0.74 12.95
N SER A 38 -4.23 -0.51 13.15
CA SER A 38 -4.26 -1.16 14.46
C SER A 38 -3.27 -0.53 15.45
N ASP A 39 -3.55 -0.64 16.76
CA ASP A 39 -2.64 -0.14 17.80
C ASP A 39 -1.26 -0.83 17.76
N LEU A 40 -1.22 -2.13 17.47
CA LEU A 40 0.06 -2.81 17.32
C LEU A 40 0.83 -2.31 16.10
N ALA A 41 0.15 -2.01 14.99
CA ALA A 41 0.78 -1.40 13.83
C ALA A 41 1.33 0.01 14.13
N ARG A 42 0.60 0.84 14.89
CA ARG A 42 1.08 2.13 15.43
C ARG A 42 2.39 1.94 16.21
N ARG A 43 2.41 1.02 17.17
CA ARG A 43 3.59 0.71 17.99
C ARG A 43 4.79 0.28 17.15
N VAL A 44 4.57 -0.46 16.06
CA VAL A 44 5.64 -0.84 15.12
C VAL A 44 6.18 0.37 14.36
N VAL A 45 5.32 1.29 13.91
CA VAL A 45 5.75 2.56 13.27
C VAL A 45 6.61 3.36 14.24
N GLU A 46 6.13 3.57 15.46
CA GLU A 46 6.86 4.31 16.50
C GLU A 46 8.20 3.64 16.82
N TYR A 47 8.21 2.31 16.98
CA TYR A 47 9.43 1.56 17.21
C TYR A 47 10.44 1.77 16.07
N LEU A 48 10.01 1.65 14.80
CA LEU A 48 10.88 1.84 13.65
C LEU A 48 11.33 3.30 13.51
N ALA A 49 10.49 4.27 13.86
CA ALA A 49 10.86 5.69 13.87
C ALA A 49 12.07 5.94 14.79
N HIS A 50 12.07 5.33 15.98
CA HIS A 50 13.13 5.48 16.97
C HIS A 50 14.36 4.60 16.72
N ARG A 51 14.17 3.34 16.28
CA ARG A 51 15.24 2.32 16.21
C ARG A 51 15.84 2.13 14.82
N GLY A 52 15.15 2.59 13.78
CA GLY A 52 15.54 2.36 12.39
C GLY A 52 15.31 0.92 11.91
N GLU A 53 15.95 0.57 10.79
CA GLU A 53 15.86 -0.74 10.14
C GLU A 53 16.12 -1.89 11.13
N THR A 54 15.21 -2.87 11.22
CA THR A 54 15.41 -4.03 12.10
C THR A 54 14.76 -5.32 11.60
N GLN A 55 15.09 -6.45 12.24
CA GLN A 55 14.45 -7.75 12.00
C GLN A 55 13.21 -7.95 12.88
N LYS A 56 12.22 -8.71 12.39
CA LYS A 56 11.01 -9.07 13.16
C LYS A 56 11.33 -9.68 14.52
N LYS A 57 12.35 -10.53 14.62
CA LYS A 57 12.74 -11.20 15.87
C LYS A 57 13.16 -10.18 16.94
N ARG A 58 13.99 -9.19 16.57
CA ARG A 58 14.43 -8.13 17.49
C ARG A 58 13.27 -7.20 17.83
N MET A 59 12.52 -6.74 16.83
CA MET A 59 11.32 -5.93 17.03
C MET A 59 10.34 -6.57 18.02
N ARG A 60 10.08 -7.87 17.87
CA ARG A 60 9.19 -8.64 18.75
C ARG A 60 9.69 -8.64 20.20
N ALA A 61 10.98 -8.87 20.40
CA ALA A 61 11.60 -8.86 21.74
C ALA A 61 11.53 -7.46 22.37
N ASP A 62 11.91 -6.43 21.62
CA ASP A 62 11.93 -5.05 22.10
C ASP A 62 10.51 -4.51 22.39
N LEU A 63 9.48 -5.02 21.70
CA LEU A 63 8.07 -4.71 21.96
C LEU A 63 7.44 -5.53 23.10
N GLY A 64 8.20 -6.42 23.74
CA GLY A 64 7.72 -7.27 24.85
C GLY A 64 6.70 -8.33 24.43
N ILE A 65 6.76 -8.81 23.17
CA ILE A 65 5.80 -9.77 22.62
C ILE A 65 6.34 -11.19 22.79
N GLU A 66 5.95 -11.85 23.88
CA GLU A 66 6.45 -13.19 24.24
C GLU A 66 5.53 -14.33 23.79
N SER A 67 4.22 -14.07 23.74
CA SER A 67 3.22 -15.11 23.43
C SER A 67 3.24 -15.51 21.95
N LYS A 68 2.79 -16.76 21.69
CA LYS A 68 2.63 -17.28 20.31
C LYS A 68 1.55 -16.50 19.55
N GLU A 69 0.47 -16.10 20.23
CA GLU A 69 -0.60 -15.29 19.65
C GLU A 69 -0.09 -13.91 19.25
N GLY A 70 0.64 -13.24 20.14
CA GLY A 70 1.22 -11.92 19.87
C GLY A 70 2.25 -11.93 18.74
N ARG A 71 2.95 -13.06 18.52
CA ARG A 71 3.77 -13.24 17.29
C ARG A 71 2.90 -13.18 16.03
N GLY A 72 1.75 -13.84 16.04
CA GLY A 72 0.79 -13.78 14.93
C GLY A 72 0.20 -12.39 14.73
N ASP A 73 -0.09 -11.67 15.82
CA ASP A 73 -0.51 -10.26 15.76
C ASP A 73 0.56 -9.37 15.13
N LEU A 74 1.82 -9.53 15.52
CA LEU A 74 2.93 -8.76 14.95
C LEU A 74 3.09 -9.03 13.44
N GLU A 75 2.95 -10.29 13.02
CA GLU A 75 2.98 -10.64 11.60
C GLU A 75 1.85 -9.95 10.83
N ARG A 76 0.63 -9.95 11.36
CA ARG A 76 -0.52 -9.23 10.77
C ARG A 76 -0.32 -7.72 10.74
N ALA A 77 0.21 -7.13 11.82
CA ALA A 77 0.49 -5.70 11.90
C ALA A 77 1.54 -5.26 10.88
N ILE A 78 2.58 -6.07 10.66
CA ILE A 78 3.57 -5.79 9.61
C ILE A 78 2.93 -5.90 8.22
N GLU A 79 2.11 -6.92 7.96
CA GLU A 79 1.39 -7.04 6.69
C GLU A 79 0.45 -5.85 6.43
N GLU A 80 -0.26 -5.39 7.46
CA GLU A 80 -1.07 -4.17 7.44
C GLU A 80 -0.23 -2.94 7.07
N LEU A 81 0.89 -2.72 7.75
CA LEU A 81 1.79 -1.60 7.48
C LEU A 81 2.41 -1.65 6.09
N GLN A 82 2.70 -2.85 5.56
CA GLN A 82 3.18 -3.00 4.19
C GLN A 82 2.09 -2.67 3.18
N ARG A 83 0.84 -3.11 3.40
CA ARG A 83 -0.31 -2.77 2.54
C ARG A 83 -0.57 -1.28 2.51
N LEU A 84 -0.43 -0.63 3.66
CA LEU A 84 -0.58 0.81 3.82
C LEU A 84 0.71 1.58 3.51
N MET A 85 1.76 0.94 3.00
CA MET A 85 3.03 1.60 2.65
C MET A 85 3.62 2.47 3.78
N TYR A 86 3.43 2.06 5.04
CA TYR A 86 4.15 2.62 6.20
C TYR A 86 5.50 1.95 6.39
N VAL A 87 5.57 0.64 6.12
CA VAL A 87 6.77 -0.17 6.31
C VAL A 87 7.16 -0.86 5.00
N ALA A 88 8.45 -0.84 4.69
CA ALA A 88 9.05 -1.56 3.58
C ALA A 88 9.88 -2.72 4.10
N ARG A 89 9.88 -3.83 3.35
CA ARG A 89 10.90 -4.88 3.48
C ARG A 89 12.17 -4.39 2.79
N VAL A 90 13.30 -4.40 3.49
CA VAL A 90 14.54 -3.74 3.01
C VAL A 90 15.50 -4.73 2.38
N LYS A 91 16.04 -5.66 3.15
CA LYS A 91 17.00 -6.66 2.66
C LYS A 91 16.82 -7.97 3.40
N ALA A 92 17.31 -9.02 2.77
CA ALA A 92 17.50 -10.27 3.45
C ALA A 92 18.77 -10.25 4.30
N VAL A 93 18.74 -10.99 5.39
CA VAL A 93 19.84 -11.17 6.33
C VAL A 93 19.89 -12.65 6.72
N GLY A 94 21.10 -13.20 6.83
CA GLY A 94 21.34 -14.63 7.02
C GLY A 94 22.06 -15.25 5.80
N GLU A 95 23.02 -16.15 6.07
CA GLU A 95 23.91 -16.73 5.05
C GLU A 95 23.43 -18.11 4.54
N ARG A 96 22.47 -18.74 5.21
CA ARG A 96 21.97 -20.09 4.90
C ARG A 96 20.45 -20.12 4.72
N SER A 97 19.95 -21.11 3.98
CA SER A 97 18.53 -21.21 3.56
C SER A 97 17.56 -21.39 4.74
N ASP A 98 18.04 -21.88 5.88
CA ASP A 98 17.32 -22.10 7.12
C ASP A 98 17.26 -20.87 8.03
N ASP A 99 18.11 -19.85 7.78
CA ASP A 99 18.23 -18.63 8.61
C ASP A 99 17.89 -17.34 7.86
N TYR A 100 17.27 -17.45 6.67
CA TYR A 100 16.91 -16.30 5.85
C TYR A 100 15.81 -15.48 6.51
N ASN A 101 16.18 -14.31 7.02
CA ASN A 101 15.26 -13.35 7.60
C ASN A 101 15.27 -12.05 6.79
N TYR A 102 14.30 -11.18 7.04
CA TYR A 102 14.25 -9.87 6.43
C TYR A 102 14.32 -8.77 7.47
N THR A 103 14.92 -7.66 7.07
CA THR A 103 14.79 -6.40 7.78
C THR A 103 13.66 -5.56 7.22
N TYR A 104 13.13 -4.69 8.08
CA TYR A 104 12.00 -3.84 7.84
C TYR A 104 12.33 -2.44 8.31
N ASP A 105 11.91 -1.45 7.55
CA ASP A 105 12.12 -0.04 7.88
C ASP A 105 10.94 0.81 7.42
N LEU A 106 10.85 2.06 7.90
CA LEU A 106 9.84 3.00 7.45
C LEU A 106 9.96 3.25 5.96
N PHE A 107 8.83 3.20 5.26
CA PHE A 107 8.76 3.42 3.81
C PHE A 107 9.30 4.80 3.43
N VAL A 108 8.92 5.84 4.19
CA VAL A 108 9.34 7.24 3.96
C VAL A 108 10.85 7.43 4.07
N ARG A 109 11.51 6.70 4.97
CA ARG A 109 12.97 6.70 5.11
C ARG A 109 13.65 5.92 3.99
N ARG A 110 13.05 4.80 3.56
CA ARG A 110 13.63 3.94 2.53
C ARG A 110 13.49 4.52 1.11
N TYR A 111 12.42 5.26 0.86
CA TYR A 111 12.04 5.79 -0.45
C TYR A 111 11.67 7.29 -0.40
N PRO A 112 12.56 8.18 0.08
CA PRO A 112 12.25 9.60 0.22
C PRO A 112 11.93 10.29 -1.11
N GLU A 113 12.58 9.88 -2.20
CA GLU A 113 12.27 10.41 -3.54
C GLU A 113 10.89 10.00 -4.04
N THR A 114 10.42 8.82 -3.66
CA THR A 114 9.06 8.37 -3.98
C THR A 114 8.03 9.23 -3.28
N VAL A 115 8.24 9.54 -2.00
CA VAL A 115 7.36 10.40 -1.20
C VAL A 115 7.32 11.81 -1.81
N ARG A 116 8.50 12.42 -2.06
CA ARG A 116 8.59 13.73 -2.73
C ARG A 116 7.90 13.76 -4.10
N ALA A 117 8.05 12.70 -4.89
CA ALA A 117 7.38 12.63 -6.19
C ALA A 117 5.86 12.51 -6.04
N ALA A 118 5.38 11.84 -4.98
CA ALA A 118 3.98 11.64 -4.67
C ALA A 118 3.29 12.90 -4.12
N GLU A 119 4.01 13.81 -3.45
CA GLU A 119 3.47 15.10 -2.94
C GLU A 119 2.77 15.93 -4.03
N ARG A 120 3.22 15.79 -5.29
CA ARG A 120 2.63 16.50 -6.45
C ARG A 120 1.38 15.82 -7.02
N LEU A 121 0.97 14.67 -6.47
CA LEU A 121 -0.14 13.88 -6.96
C LEU A 121 -1.29 13.91 -5.96
N GLY A 122 -2.45 14.41 -6.39
CA GLY A 122 -3.68 14.27 -5.60
C GLY A 122 -4.11 12.80 -5.52
N SER A 123 -4.60 12.35 -4.36
CA SER A 123 -5.01 10.95 -4.14
C SER A 123 -6.06 10.46 -5.15
N ALA A 124 -7.00 11.33 -5.54
CA ALA A 124 -8.01 11.02 -6.56
C ALA A 124 -7.37 10.78 -7.94
N ASP A 125 -6.50 11.67 -8.40
CA ASP A 125 -5.79 11.52 -9.67
C ASP A 125 -4.84 10.32 -9.67
N ALA A 126 -4.17 10.06 -8.54
CA ALA A 126 -3.32 8.89 -8.36
C ALA A 126 -4.14 7.59 -8.44
N SER A 127 -5.30 7.54 -7.80
CA SER A 127 -6.22 6.40 -7.87
C SER A 127 -6.71 6.17 -9.31
N ALA A 128 -7.08 7.23 -10.02
CA ALA A 128 -7.49 7.16 -11.43
C ALA A 128 -6.33 6.67 -12.32
N ALA A 129 -5.10 7.14 -12.09
CA ALA A 129 -3.92 6.70 -12.85
C ALA A 129 -3.60 5.21 -12.61
N VAL A 130 -3.72 4.72 -11.37
CA VAL A 130 -3.53 3.29 -11.07
C VAL A 130 -4.61 2.44 -11.73
N LEU A 131 -5.88 2.87 -11.69
CA LEU A 131 -6.97 2.16 -12.36
C LEU A 131 -6.79 2.15 -13.88
N ARG A 132 -6.45 3.29 -14.49
CA ARG A 132 -6.15 3.34 -15.93
C ARG A 132 -5.02 2.39 -16.30
N ARG A 133 -3.95 2.34 -15.49
CA ARG A 133 -2.83 1.42 -15.72
C ARG A 133 -3.25 -0.05 -15.60
N LEU A 134 -4.19 -0.37 -14.71
CA LEU A 134 -4.77 -1.71 -14.64
C LEU A 134 -5.52 -2.06 -15.93
N ILE A 135 -6.36 -1.15 -16.44
CA ILE A 135 -7.11 -1.37 -17.68
C ILE A 135 -6.15 -1.58 -18.86
N GLU A 136 -5.08 -0.77 -18.97
CA GLU A 136 -4.02 -0.94 -19.97
C GLU A 136 -3.38 -2.33 -19.95
N LEU A 137 -3.23 -2.93 -18.77
CA LEU A 137 -2.59 -4.24 -18.61
C LEU A 137 -3.58 -5.40 -18.79
N ALA A 138 -4.83 -5.22 -18.40
CA ALA A 138 -5.86 -6.27 -18.41
C ALA A 138 -6.71 -6.29 -19.69
N GLY A 139 -6.68 -5.22 -20.49
CA GLY A 139 -7.57 -5.01 -21.65
C GLY A 139 -8.98 -4.54 -21.26
N GLY A 140 -9.48 -4.97 -20.10
CA GLY A 140 -10.73 -4.50 -19.51
C GLY A 140 -10.94 -5.04 -18.11
N VAL A 141 -11.68 -4.31 -17.27
CA VAL A 141 -12.02 -4.73 -15.89
C VAL A 141 -13.44 -4.34 -15.50
N SER A 142 -14.12 -5.17 -14.72
CA SER A 142 -15.41 -4.79 -14.11
C SER A 142 -15.22 -4.01 -12.82
N ALA A 143 -16.22 -3.23 -12.41
CA ALA A 143 -16.20 -2.51 -11.13
C ALA A 143 -15.94 -3.43 -9.92
N LYS A 144 -16.50 -4.66 -9.96
CA LYS A 144 -16.27 -5.68 -8.93
C LYS A 144 -14.82 -6.15 -8.88
N GLN A 145 -14.14 -6.27 -10.02
CA GLN A 145 -12.72 -6.60 -10.07
C GLN A 145 -11.87 -5.45 -9.50
N VAL A 146 -12.22 -4.19 -9.81
CA VAL A 146 -11.57 -3.00 -9.26
C VAL A 146 -11.66 -2.99 -7.73
N GLN A 147 -12.87 -3.13 -7.17
CA GLN A 147 -13.11 -3.22 -5.73
C GLN A 147 -12.31 -4.35 -5.09
N ARG A 148 -12.35 -5.55 -5.66
CA ARG A 148 -11.64 -6.70 -5.09
C ARG A 148 -10.12 -6.53 -5.13
N LEU A 149 -9.57 -5.94 -6.19
CA LEU A 149 -8.13 -5.78 -6.36
C LEU A 149 -7.59 -4.68 -5.44
N PHE A 150 -8.22 -3.51 -5.46
CA PHE A 150 -7.74 -2.35 -4.70
C PHE A 150 -8.32 -2.26 -3.28
N ASP A 151 -9.42 -2.97 -3.00
CA ASP A 151 -10.14 -2.93 -1.70
C ASP A 151 -10.56 -1.53 -1.33
N TRP A 152 -11.03 -0.85 -2.36
CA TRP A 152 -11.75 0.40 -2.23
C TRP A 152 -13.21 0.09 -1.95
N ASP A 153 -13.82 0.92 -1.11
CA ASP A 153 -15.26 0.91 -0.93
C ASP A 153 -15.99 1.26 -2.25
N ASP A 154 -17.32 1.08 -2.23
CA ASP A 154 -18.19 1.32 -3.37
C ASP A 154 -18.10 2.77 -3.85
N GLU A 155 -18.05 3.72 -2.92
CA GLU A 155 -18.05 5.15 -3.21
C GLU A 155 -16.76 5.59 -3.90
N ARG A 156 -15.60 5.19 -3.35
CA ARG A 156 -14.28 5.46 -3.92
C ARG A 156 -14.12 4.80 -5.29
N SER A 157 -14.59 3.56 -5.44
CA SER A 157 -14.55 2.86 -6.72
C SER A 157 -15.39 3.58 -7.76
N ALA A 158 -16.65 3.90 -7.44
CA ALA A 158 -17.55 4.62 -8.34
C ALA A 158 -17.02 6.00 -8.74
N ARG A 159 -16.50 6.78 -7.78
CA ARG A 159 -15.89 8.10 -8.06
C ARG A 159 -14.68 8.00 -8.98
N THR A 160 -13.80 7.03 -8.75
CA THR A 160 -12.59 6.85 -9.57
C THR A 160 -12.95 6.43 -11.00
N ILE A 161 -13.95 5.57 -11.15
CA ILE A 161 -14.49 5.14 -12.45
C ILE A 161 -15.10 6.34 -13.19
N ALA A 162 -16.01 7.06 -12.52
CA ALA A 162 -16.69 8.23 -13.10
C ALA A 162 -15.69 9.32 -13.53
N GLN A 163 -14.60 9.51 -12.78
CA GLN A 163 -13.53 10.42 -13.15
C GLN A 163 -12.83 10.00 -14.45
N LEU A 164 -12.55 8.71 -14.65
CA LEU A 164 -11.95 8.22 -15.89
C LEU A 164 -12.92 8.35 -17.08
N GLU A 165 -14.20 8.04 -16.89
CA GLU A 165 -15.25 8.20 -17.90
C GLU A 165 -15.41 9.67 -18.31
N ALA A 166 -15.47 10.59 -17.33
CA ALA A 166 -15.59 12.03 -17.58
C ALA A 166 -14.39 12.60 -18.36
N LYS A 167 -13.17 12.12 -18.06
CA LYS A 167 -11.95 12.47 -18.79
C LYS A 167 -11.80 11.73 -20.12
N ARG A 168 -12.78 10.90 -20.51
CA ARG A 168 -12.72 9.99 -21.68
C ARG A 168 -11.46 9.11 -21.69
N ALA A 169 -10.95 8.78 -20.51
CA ALA A 169 -9.78 7.92 -20.33
C ALA A 169 -10.14 6.44 -20.16
N ALA A 170 -11.43 6.15 -19.96
CA ALA A 170 -12.03 4.82 -20.04
C ALA A 170 -13.48 4.96 -20.55
N VAL A 171 -14.00 3.89 -21.16
CA VAL A 171 -15.41 3.79 -21.56
C VAL A 171 -15.96 2.44 -21.11
N ARG A 172 -17.29 2.35 -21.03
CA ARG A 172 -17.97 1.11 -20.66
C ARG A 172 -18.41 0.36 -21.91
N VAL A 173 -18.02 -0.91 -22.00
CA VAL A 173 -18.49 -1.87 -23.01
C VAL A 173 -19.03 -3.06 -22.23
N ASP A 174 -20.34 -3.29 -22.34
CA ASP A 174 -21.08 -4.21 -21.45
C ASP A 174 -20.81 -3.90 -19.97
N ASP A 175 -20.31 -4.88 -19.21
CA ASP A 175 -19.97 -4.75 -17.78
C ASP A 175 -18.49 -4.37 -17.54
N LEU A 176 -17.73 -4.08 -18.59
CA LEU A 176 -16.29 -3.83 -18.52
C LEU A 176 -15.95 -2.36 -18.77
N LEU A 177 -15.01 -1.87 -17.98
CA LEU A 177 -14.26 -0.64 -18.24
C LEU A 177 -13.06 -0.98 -19.12
N VAL A 178 -13.03 -0.40 -20.30
CA VAL A 178 -11.97 -0.58 -21.30
C VAL A 178 -11.37 0.78 -21.68
N LEU A 179 -10.19 0.76 -22.30
CA LEU A 179 -9.66 1.97 -22.91
C LEU A 179 -10.49 2.35 -24.15
N PRO A 180 -10.67 3.65 -24.46
CA PRO A 180 -11.45 4.07 -25.62
C PRO A 180 -10.95 3.50 -26.96
N GLU A 181 -9.65 3.21 -27.08
CA GLU A 181 -9.08 2.63 -28.30
C GLU A 181 -9.49 1.16 -28.52
N LEU A 182 -9.89 0.46 -27.45
CA LEU A 182 -10.29 -0.95 -27.48
C LEU A 182 -11.81 -1.15 -27.62
N ALA A 183 -12.59 -0.07 -27.59
CA ALA A 183 -14.06 -0.11 -27.69
C ALA A 183 -14.58 -0.06 -29.14
N ARG A 184 -13.71 -0.27 -30.13
CA ARG A 184 -14.02 -0.18 -31.56
C ARG A 184 -14.21 -1.56 -32.18
#